data_AF-A0A7S1CCE5-F1
#
_entry.id   AF-A0A7S1CCE5-F1
#
_cell.length_a   1.000
_cell.length_b   1.000
_cell.length_c   1.000
_cell.angle_alpha   90.00
_cell.angle_beta   90.00
_cell.angle_gamma   90.00
#
_symmetry.space_group_name_H-M   'P 1'
#
loop_
_entity.id
_entity.type
_entity.pdbx_description
1 polymer ?
#
loop_
_entity_poly.entity_id
_entity_poly.type
_entity_poly.pdbx_seq_one_letter_code
_entity_poly.pdbx_strand_id
1 'polypeptide(L)'
;SAASWLLLAAAAVLALGQLRSLNLGMASAPALVVVPAYQGTFILLTTLGAGIMFHSLEAPTPQDSVGFFSGLLLVVAGVLVLARRPGSTADSLEGEGPDDGDGRAD
;
A
#
# COMPACT_ATOMS: atom_id res chain seq x y z
N SER A 1 -6.80 12.43 28.23
CA SER A 1 -5.97 13.64 28.52
C SER A 1 -5.89 14.49 27.26
N ALA A 2 -5.48 15.76 27.33
CA ALA A 2 -5.31 16.62 26.15
C ALA A 2 -4.35 16.01 25.09
N ALA A 3 -3.35 15.24 25.55
CA ALA A 3 -2.44 14.47 24.69
C ALA A 3 -3.17 13.47 23.77
N SER A 4 -4.21 12.77 24.26
CA SER A 4 -4.98 11.82 23.45
C SER A 4 -5.70 12.50 22.29
N TRP A 5 -6.23 13.70 22.50
CA TRP A 5 -6.89 14.49 21.46
C TRP A 5 -5.90 15.01 20.41
N LEU A 6 -4.71 15.43 20.84
CA LEU A 6 -3.63 15.81 19.92
C LEU A 6 -3.15 14.63 19.07
N LEU A 7 -3.00 13.45 19.67
CA LEU A 7 -2.65 12.23 18.95
C LEU A 7 -3.72 11.81 17.95
N LEU A 8 -5.00 11.92 18.32
CA LEU A 8 -6.12 11.70 17.41
C LEU A 8 -6.11 12.66 16.23
N ALA A 9 -5.91 13.96 16.49
CA ALA A 9 -5.82 14.96 15.43
C ALA A 9 -4.64 14.68 14.49
N ALA A 10 -3.47 14.36 15.04
CA ALA A 10 -2.29 14.00 14.24
C ALA A 10 -2.53 12.74 13.41
N ALA A 11 -3.13 11.69 13.99
CA ALA A 11 -3.48 10.46 13.29
C ALA A 11 -4.50 10.71 12.16
N ALA A 12 -5.50 11.56 12.40
CA ALA A 12 -6.49 11.93 11.38
C ALA A 12 -5.84 12.67 10.20
N VAL A 13 -4.99 13.66 10.48
CA VAL A 13 -4.24 14.38 9.44
C VAL A 13 -3.36 13.42 8.63
N LEU A 14 -2.68 12.50 9.33
CA LEU A 14 -1.84 11.50 8.69
C LEU A 14 -2.66 10.58 7.78
N ALA A 15 -3.78 10.04 8.28
CA ALA A 15 -4.67 9.16 7.51
C ALA A 15 -5.23 9.86 6.26
N LEU A 16 -5.62 11.13 6.37
CA LEU A 16 -6.09 11.92 5.22
C LEU A 16 -4.98 12.14 4.19
N GLY A 17 -3.75 12.40 4.64
CA GLY A 17 -2.58 12.49 3.77
C GLY A 17 -2.30 11.18 3.05
N GLN A 18 -2.34 10.06 3.78
CA GLN A 18 -2.16 8.71 3.24
C GLN A 18 -3.22 8.39 2.16
N LEU A 19 -4.49 8.70 2.45
CA LEU A 19 -5.60 8.52 1.51
C LEU A 19 -5.43 9.38 0.25
N ARG A 20 -4.99 10.64 0.40
CA ARG A 20 -4.72 11.51 -0.75
C ARG A 20 -3.60 10.97 -1.64
N SER A 21 -2.50 10.49 -1.06
CA SER A 21 -1.41 9.88 -1.82
C SER A 21 -1.87 8.62 -2.56
N LEU A 22 -2.73 7.82 -1.94
CA LEU A 22 -3.30 6.63 -2.56
C LEU A 22 -4.24 6.98 -3.71
N ASN A 23 -5.10 7.99 -3.54
CA ASN A 23 -5.98 8.51 -4.59
C ASN A 23 -5.19 9.07 -5.79
N LEU A 24 -4.10 9.79 -5.55
CA LEU A 24 -3.21 10.26 -6.64
C LEU A 24 -2.49 9.10 -7.35
N GLY A 25 -2.09 8.07 -6.61
CA GLY A 25 -1.48 6.87 -7.18
C GLY A 25 -2.46 6.11 -8.09
N MET A 26 -3.71 5.95 -7.65
CA MET A 26 -4.75 5.28 -8.45
C MET A 26 -5.13 6.06 -9.71
N ALA A 27 -4.94 7.38 -9.73
CA ALA A 27 -5.12 8.18 -10.94
C ALA A 27 -4.04 7.89 -12.02
N SER A 28 -2.91 7.29 -11.62
CA SER A 28 -1.75 7.07 -12.50
C SER A 28 -1.52 5.59 -12.85
N ALA A 29 -2.05 4.65 -12.07
CA ALA A 29 -1.86 3.21 -12.24
C ALA A 29 -3.03 2.39 -11.65
N PRO A 30 -3.23 1.13 -12.06
CA PRO A 30 -4.30 0.28 -11.54
C PRO A 30 -4.26 0.15 -10.01
N ALA A 31 -5.42 0.29 -9.36
CA ALA A 31 -5.56 0.21 -7.90
C ALA A 31 -4.96 -1.08 -7.31
N LEU A 32 -5.09 -2.19 -8.05
CA LEU A 32 -4.52 -3.51 -7.74
C LEU A 32 -2.99 -3.49 -7.54
N VAL A 33 -2.28 -2.55 -8.16
CA VAL A 33 -0.82 -2.39 -8.02
C VAL A 33 -0.48 -1.29 -7.01
N VAL A 34 -1.20 -0.18 -7.05
CA VAL A 34 -0.93 1.00 -6.22
C VAL A 34 -1.12 0.71 -4.74
N VAL A 35 -2.20 0.03 -4.36
CA VAL A 35 -2.53 -0.22 -2.95
C VAL A 35 -1.43 -1.03 -2.26
N PRO A 36 -0.96 -2.17 -2.80
CA PRO A 36 0.03 -2.96 -2.08
C PRO A 36 1.46 -2.42 -2.23
N ALA A 37 1.76 -1.67 -3.30
CA ALA A 37 3.00 -0.90 -3.39
C ALA A 37 3.07 0.19 -2.30
N TYR A 38 1.95 0.88 -2.05
CA TYR A 38 1.83 1.86 -0.98
C TYR A 38 2.02 1.22 0.40
N GLN A 39 1.33 0.10 0.66
CA GLN A 39 1.47 -0.67 1.90
C GLN A 39 2.89 -1.18 2.10
N GLY A 40 3.51 -1.74 1.06
CA GLY A 40 4.91 -2.18 1.11
C GLY A 40 5.84 -1.04 1.50
N THR A 41 5.75 0.11 0.81
CA THR A 41 6.57 1.29 1.11
C THR A 41 6.38 1.79 2.54
N PHE A 42 5.14 1.79 3.03
CA PHE A 42 4.82 2.19 4.41
C PHE A 42 5.44 1.23 5.44
N ILE A 43 5.32 -0.09 5.21
CA ILE A 43 5.96 -1.11 6.06
C ILE A 43 7.47 -0.91 6.07
N LEU A 44 8.09 -0.68 4.91
CA LEU A 44 9.54 -0.46 4.85
C LEU A 44 9.95 0.79 5.63
N LEU A 45 9.24 1.91 5.43
CA LEU A 45 9.54 3.17 6.09
C LEU A 45 9.37 3.09 7.62
N THR A 46 8.30 2.45 8.08
CA THR A 46 8.06 2.26 9.53
C THR A 46 9.07 1.32 10.16
N THR A 47 9.47 0.25 9.46
CA THR A 47 10.47 -0.70 9.95
C THR A 47 11.86 -0.05 10.01
N LEU A 48 12.25 0.71 8.99
CA LEU A 48 13.48 1.53 8.99
C LEU A 48 13.46 2.59 10.10
N GLY A 49 12.35 3.34 10.21
CA GLY A 49 12.19 4.37 11.23
C GLY A 49 12.25 3.80 12.65
N ALA A 50 11.66 2.63 12.89
CA ALA A 50 11.77 1.93 14.16
C ALA A 50 13.22 1.49 14.44
N GLY A 51 13.92 0.94 13.43
CA GLY A 51 15.33 0.55 13.56
C GLY A 51 16.25 1.73 13.92
N ILE A 52 16.02 2.90 13.33
CA ILE A 52 16.76 4.13 13.63
C ILE A 52 16.39 4.65 15.03
N MET A 53 15.10 4.76 15.35
CA MET A 53 14.64 5.37 16.60
C MET A 53 15.01 4.55 17.84
N PHE A 54 14.94 3.22 17.74
CA PHE A 54 15.30 2.33 18.84
C PHE A 54 16.78 1.91 18.84
N HIS A 55 17.60 2.47 17.95
CA HIS A 55 19.01 2.09 17.76
C HIS A 55 19.23 0.57 17.66
N SER A 56 18.20 -0.19 17.25
CA SER A 56 18.25 -1.66 17.16
C SER A 56 19.27 -2.15 16.12
N LEU A 57 19.85 -1.24 15.34
CA LEU A 57 20.89 -1.47 14.35
C LEU A 57 22.32 -1.31 14.90
N GLU A 58 22.52 -0.87 16.15
CA GLU A 58 23.86 -0.63 16.71
C GLU A 58 24.57 -1.89 17.22
N ALA A 59 23.83 -2.91 17.63
CA ALA A 59 24.39 -4.22 18.01
C ALA A 59 23.43 -5.38 17.68
N PRO A 60 23.03 -5.56 16.41
CA PRO A 60 22.05 -6.57 16.07
C PRO A 60 22.66 -7.97 16.19
N THR A 61 21.98 -8.86 16.90
CA THR A 61 22.25 -10.30 16.84
C THR A 61 22.14 -10.73 15.37
N PRO A 62 23.03 -11.61 14.85
CA PRO A 62 23.01 -11.99 13.44
C PRO A 62 21.67 -12.57 12.97
N GLN A 63 20.89 -13.19 13.87
CA GLN A 63 19.52 -13.63 13.60
C GLN A 63 18.54 -12.48 13.35
N ASP A 64 18.65 -11.37 14.07
CA ASP A 64 17.76 -10.20 13.93
C ASP A 64 18.02 -9.48 12.62
N SER A 65 19.30 -9.36 12.24
CA SER A 65 19.69 -8.82 10.93
C SER A 65 19.10 -9.65 9.79
N VAL A 66 19.24 -10.98 9.84
CA VAL A 66 18.71 -11.86 8.80
C VAL A 66 17.18 -11.80 8.73
N GLY A 67 16.48 -11.75 9.87
CA GLY A 67 15.03 -11.57 9.91
C GLY A 67 14.57 -10.26 9.27
N PHE A 68 15.27 -9.15 9.59
CA PHE A 68 14.98 -7.84 9.00
C PHE A 68 15.21 -7.82 7.48
N PHE A 69 16.38 -8.25 7.02
CA PHE A 69 16.71 -8.22 5.58
C PHE A 69 15.85 -9.19 4.77
N SER A 70 15.52 -10.37 5.32
CA SER A 70 14.63 -11.33 4.64
C SER A 70 13.19 -10.81 4.56
N GLY A 71 12.67 -10.19 5.62
CA GLY A 71 11.36 -9.53 5.61
C GLY A 71 11.31 -8.37 4.60
N LEU A 72 12.33 -7.53 4.58
CA LEU A 72 12.50 -6.46 3.59
C LEU A 72 12.49 -7.01 2.16
N LEU A 73 13.26 -8.05 1.88
CA LEU A 73 13.33 -8.69 0.56
C LEU A 73 12.00 -9.32 0.16
N LEU A 74 11.28 -9.95 1.11
CA LEU A 74 9.97 -10.53 0.88
C LEU A 74 8.92 -9.47 0.51
N VAL A 75 8.91 -8.33 1.21
CA VAL A 75 8.02 -7.21 0.92
C VAL A 75 8.32 -6.64 -0.47
N VAL A 76 9.60 -6.38 -0.77
CA VAL A 76 10.02 -5.88 -2.09
C VAL A 76 9.66 -6.87 -3.19
N ALA A 77 9.91 -8.18 -2.99
CA ALA A 77 9.57 -9.22 -3.94
C ALA A 77 8.06 -9.32 -4.17
N GLY A 78 7.24 -9.26 -3.10
CA GLY A 78 5.78 -9.28 -3.19
C GLY A 78 5.24 -8.09 -3.99
N VAL A 79 5.78 -6.89 -3.74
CA VAL A 79 5.42 -5.68 -4.50
C VAL A 79 5.84 -5.83 -5.97
N LEU A 80 7.03 -6.35 -6.26
CA LEU A 80 7.51 -6.57 -7.64
C LEU A 80 6.67 -7.62 -8.38
N VAL A 81 6.30 -8.72 -7.73
CA VAL A 81 5.43 -9.75 -8.32
C VAL A 81 4.06 -9.17 -8.68
N LEU A 82 3.52 -8.35 -7.79
CA LEU A 82 2.23 -7.72 -8.01
C LEU A 82 2.29 -6.64 -9.10
N ALA A 83 3.34 -5.81 -9.11
CA ALA A 83 3.57 -4.79 -10.13
C ALA A 83 3.78 -5.40 -11.53
N ARG A 84 4.20 -6.66 -11.61
CA ARG A 84 4.40 -7.40 -12.86
C ARG A 84 3.16 -8.13 -13.36
N ARG A 85 2.02 -8.12 -12.65
CA ARG A 85 0.77 -8.70 -13.19
C ARG A 85 0.11 -7.68 -14.13
N PRO A 86 0.15 -7.88 -15.47
CA PRO A 86 -0.70 -7.12 -16.38
C PRO A 86 -2.17 -7.41 -16.04
N GLY A 87 -2.99 -6.36 -16.07
CA GLY A 87 -4.32 -6.33 -15.44
C GLY A 87 -5.30 -7.36 -16.02
N SER A 88 -5.53 -8.44 -15.28
CA SER A 88 -6.55 -9.46 -15.61
C SER A 88 -7.75 -9.44 -14.66
N THR A 89 -7.94 -8.39 -13.86
CA THR A 89 -9.07 -8.32 -12.92
C THR A 89 -9.79 -6.97 -12.90
N ALA A 90 -9.20 -5.92 -13.49
CA ALA A 90 -9.87 -4.62 -13.62
C ALA A 90 -10.90 -4.60 -14.76
N ASP A 91 -10.68 -5.36 -15.84
CA ASP A 91 -11.66 -5.50 -16.94
C ASP A 91 -12.99 -6.16 -16.50
N SER A 92 -13.01 -6.85 -15.35
CA SER A 92 -14.22 -7.54 -14.88
C SER A 92 -15.18 -6.66 -14.08
N LEU A 93 -14.84 -5.40 -13.78
CA LEU A 93 -15.71 -4.47 -13.04
C LEU A 93 -16.29 -3.35 -13.91
N GLU A 94 -15.87 -3.23 -15.17
CA GLU A 94 -16.39 -2.25 -16.15
C GLU A 94 -17.32 -2.87 -17.20
N GLY A 95 -17.58 -4.18 -17.12
CA GLY A 95 -18.34 -4.94 -18.11
C GLY A 95 -19.84 -5.13 -17.85
N GLU A 96 -20.45 -4.35 -16.95
CA GLU A 96 -21.92 -4.41 -16.74
C GLU A 96 -22.53 -3.02 -16.94
N GLY A 97 -22.33 -2.47 -18.13
CA GLY A 97 -23.26 -1.47 -18.66
C GLY A 97 -24.61 -2.14 -18.91
N PRO A 98 -25.75 -1.45 -18.67
CA PRO A 98 -27.06 -2.02 -18.97
C PRO A 98 -27.11 -2.41 -20.45
N ASP A 99 -27.39 -3.69 -20.70
CA ASP A 99 -27.80 -4.21 -22.00
C ASP A 99 -29.20 -3.63 -22.31
N ASP A 100 -29.24 -2.34 -22.65
CA ASP A 100 -30.41 -1.71 -23.24
C ASP A 100 -30.41 -2.10 -24.71
N GLY A 101 -30.80 -3.35 -24.96
CA GLY A 101 -30.98 -3.91 -26.29
C GLY A 101 -31.89 -3.02 -27.14
N ASP A 102 -31.29 -2.23 -28.02
CA ASP A 102 -31.92 -1.70 -29.22
C ASP A 102 -32.13 -2.86 -30.20
N GLY A 103 -33.11 -3.68 -29.87
CA GLY A 103 -33.64 -4.77 -30.69
C GLY A 103 -34.96 -4.34 -31.28
N ARG A 104 -34.90 -3.81 -32.51
CA ARG A 104 -36.02 -3.70 -33.45
C ARG A 104 -37.04 -4.84 -33.30
N ALA A 105 -38.30 -4.48 -33.15
CA ALA A 105 -39.46 -5.24 -33.54
C ALA A 105 -40.48 -4.17 -34.01
N ASP A 106 -40.48 -3.91 -35.32
CA ASP A 106 -41.52 -4.27 -36.31
C ASP A 106 -42.51 -3.12 -36.59
#